data_AF-H3HDF1-F1
#
_entry.id   AF-H3HDF1-F1
#
_cell.length_a   1.000
_cell.length_b   1.000
_cell.length_c   1.000
_cell.angle_alpha   90.00
_cell.angle_beta   90.00
_cell.angle_gamma   90.00
#
_symmetry.space_group_name_H-M   'P 1'
#
loop_
_entity.id
_entity.type
_entity.pdbx_description
1 polymer ?
#
loop_
_entity_poly.entity_id
_entity_poly.type
_entity_poly.pdbx_seq_one_letter_code
_entity_poly.pdbx_strand_id
1 'polypeptide(L)'
;MAHYGRDRVTLVVDVDHTLTKLLECAAAWHEAEHQMEIDVDAVASSSWASVWGADDAESKTHEFYASKQFETELQAVPGASEVLKPLRKFFSLLAITNRPRFVEKQTREWLDRHFSGVFDKLVFVDEDSPEHLVTRKKELYDDLKVKVAVGSDVALLAEAAESVGHVVVVGSVPWTKAASEARSGVVQVSEWAAAKEVFDQLIKELDLQPLEKVYAGPRLARYTDDLVTVSTRKPAVFYANIINSKFTVQKQEIVRLQASEAAITTAVQAAEILRIQNNAVTTKISTRYALNRPKDRGGYRVPKLELVLQRVARKA
;
A
#
# COMPACT_ATOMS: atom_id res chain seq x y z
N MET A 1 -15.13 24.84 -4.80
CA MET A 1 -14.73 24.11 -3.59
C MET A 1 -15.32 22.71 -3.67
N ALA A 2 -14.49 21.69 -3.88
CA ALA A 2 -14.96 20.31 -3.95
C ALA A 2 -15.30 19.84 -2.54
N HIS A 3 -16.58 19.60 -2.28
CA HIS A 3 -17.06 18.97 -1.05
C HIS A 3 -16.51 17.54 -0.98
N TYR A 4 -15.36 17.36 -0.33
CA TYR A 4 -15.04 16.06 0.26
C TYR A 4 -16.05 15.84 1.38
N GLY A 5 -17.02 14.95 1.11
CA GLY A 5 -18.16 14.66 1.96
C GLY A 5 -17.75 14.20 3.35
N ARG A 6 -18.74 14.18 4.26
CA ARG A 6 -18.67 13.64 5.63
C ARG A 6 -17.63 12.52 5.75
N ASP A 7 -16.78 12.59 6.78
CA ASP A 7 -15.79 11.56 7.10
C ASP A 7 -16.47 10.19 7.18
N ARG A 8 -16.38 9.41 6.09
CA ARG A 8 -16.82 8.01 6.07
C ARG A 8 -15.90 7.22 6.98
N VAL A 9 -16.44 6.20 7.62
CA VAL A 9 -15.63 5.29 8.43
C VAL A 9 -14.55 4.63 7.58
N THR A 10 -13.31 4.69 8.04
CA THR A 10 -12.16 4.12 7.34
C THR A 10 -12.11 2.60 7.53
N LEU A 11 -12.17 1.88 6.41
CA LEU A 11 -11.94 0.44 6.32
C LEU A 11 -10.69 0.21 5.48
N VAL A 12 -9.70 -0.46 6.07
CA VAL A 12 -8.44 -0.82 5.42
C VAL A 12 -8.44 -2.31 5.07
N VAL A 13 -7.98 -2.66 3.87
CA VAL A 13 -7.86 -4.04 3.38
C VAL A 13 -6.42 -4.31 2.98
N ASP A 14 -5.81 -5.34 3.57
CA ASP A 14 -4.52 -5.86 3.13
C ASP A 14 -4.60 -6.34 1.67
N VAL A 15 -3.58 -6.07 0.86
CA VAL A 15 -3.57 -6.50 -0.55
C VAL A 15 -3.10 -7.95 -0.68
N ASP A 16 -1.98 -8.27 -0.05
CA ASP A 16 -1.29 -9.54 -0.21
C ASP A 16 -2.02 -10.66 0.55
N HIS A 17 -2.24 -11.79 -0.13
CA HIS A 17 -3.00 -12.96 0.33
C HIS A 17 -4.50 -12.74 0.60
N THR A 18 -4.95 -11.49 0.73
CA THR A 18 -6.33 -11.12 1.04
C THR A 18 -7.11 -10.71 -0.21
N LEU A 19 -6.48 -9.91 -1.08
CA LEU A 19 -7.01 -9.54 -2.39
C LEU A 19 -6.33 -10.30 -3.53
N THR A 20 -5.12 -10.77 -3.31
CA THR A 20 -4.26 -11.40 -4.31
C THR A 20 -3.89 -12.82 -3.92
N LYS A 21 -3.75 -13.70 -4.92
CA LYS A 21 -3.17 -15.04 -4.77
C LYS A 21 -1.64 -14.97 -4.89
N LEU A 22 -1.01 -14.25 -3.95
CA LEU A 22 0.41 -13.90 -4.07
C LEU A 22 1.33 -15.12 -3.91
N LEU A 23 1.04 -16.05 -2.98
CA LEU A 23 1.88 -17.25 -2.79
C LEU A 23 1.81 -18.16 -3.99
N GLU A 24 0.62 -18.35 -4.55
CA GLU A 24 0.41 -19.20 -5.71
C GLU A 24 1.11 -18.63 -6.95
N CYS A 25 1.08 -17.30 -7.12
CA CYS A 25 1.83 -16.62 -8.17
C CYS A 25 3.34 -16.74 -7.98
N ALA A 26 3.82 -16.61 -6.73
CA ALA A 26 5.22 -16.77 -6.34
C ALA A 26 5.73 -18.20 -6.56
N ALA A 27 4.95 -19.21 -6.16
CA ALA A 27 5.26 -20.62 -6.36
C ALA A 27 5.33 -20.97 -7.85
N ALA A 28 4.34 -20.52 -8.65
CA ALA A 28 4.32 -20.74 -10.09
C ALA A 28 5.52 -20.08 -10.80
N TRP A 29 5.89 -18.86 -10.39
CA TRP A 29 7.10 -18.20 -10.88
C TRP A 29 8.36 -19.01 -10.58
N HIS A 30 8.50 -19.49 -9.34
CA HIS A 30 9.68 -20.23 -8.91
C HIS A 30 9.81 -21.58 -9.62
N GLU A 31 8.71 -22.29 -9.83
CA GLU A 31 8.70 -23.51 -10.62
C GLU A 31 9.15 -23.24 -12.07
N ALA A 32 8.66 -22.16 -12.68
CA ALA A 32 9.01 -21.79 -14.04
C ALA A 32 10.49 -21.38 -14.21
N GLU A 33 11.04 -20.57 -13.31
CA GLU A 33 12.41 -20.06 -13.41
C GLU A 33 13.47 -21.03 -12.86
N HIS A 34 13.14 -21.79 -11.81
CA HIS A 34 14.08 -22.63 -11.08
C HIS A 34 13.82 -24.13 -11.20
N GLN A 35 12.75 -24.55 -11.90
CA GLN A 35 12.36 -25.97 -12.06
C GLN A 35 12.19 -26.70 -10.73
N MET A 36 11.78 -25.96 -9.70
CA MET A 36 11.60 -26.46 -8.34
C MET A 36 10.24 -26.01 -7.82
N GLU A 37 9.41 -26.99 -7.47
CA GLU A 37 8.09 -26.76 -6.93
C GLU A 37 8.17 -26.23 -5.49
N ILE A 38 7.28 -25.30 -5.16
CA ILE A 38 7.07 -24.82 -3.79
C ILE A 38 5.72 -25.34 -3.32
N ASP A 39 5.74 -26.13 -2.26
CA ASP A 39 4.54 -26.50 -1.53
C ASP A 39 4.04 -25.29 -0.73
N VAL A 40 3.02 -24.62 -1.25
CA VAL A 40 2.41 -23.43 -0.65
C VAL A 40 1.87 -23.75 0.74
N ASP A 41 1.28 -24.94 0.94
CA ASP A 41 0.67 -25.32 2.22
C ASP A 41 1.72 -25.58 3.31
N ALA A 42 2.97 -25.84 2.92
CA ALA A 42 4.10 -26.03 3.83
C ALA A 42 4.81 -24.74 4.26
N VAL A 43 4.43 -23.57 3.71
CA VAL A 43 5.09 -22.29 4.03
C VAL A 43 4.86 -21.93 5.50
N ALA A 44 5.95 -21.82 6.27
CA ALA A 44 5.93 -21.69 7.72
C ALA A 44 5.80 -20.25 8.25
N SER A 45 5.97 -19.22 7.41
CA SER A 45 5.79 -17.82 7.81
C SER A 45 5.57 -16.89 6.60
N SER A 46 5.16 -15.65 6.87
CA SER A 46 5.04 -14.57 5.86
C SER A 46 6.39 -14.07 5.32
N SER A 47 7.52 -14.60 5.80
CA SER A 47 8.85 -14.22 5.31
C SER A 47 9.13 -14.89 3.97
N TRP A 48 9.66 -14.13 3.02
CA TRP A 48 10.13 -14.68 1.75
C TRP A 48 11.23 -15.74 1.91
N ALA A 49 12.01 -15.70 2.99
CA ALA A 49 12.97 -16.77 3.28
C ALA A 49 12.29 -18.12 3.57
N SER A 50 11.03 -18.10 4.05
CA SER A 50 10.22 -19.29 4.24
C SER A 50 9.66 -19.86 2.94
N VAL A 51 9.68 -19.08 1.86
CA VAL A 51 9.18 -19.47 0.53
C VAL A 51 10.37 -19.90 -0.35
N TRP A 52 11.45 -19.11 -0.35
CA TRP A 52 12.59 -19.29 -1.24
C TRP A 52 13.75 -20.12 -0.65
N GLY A 53 13.82 -20.22 0.68
CA GLY A 53 15.05 -20.58 1.41
C GLY A 53 15.85 -19.34 1.82
N ALA A 54 16.68 -19.46 2.86
CA ALA A 54 17.35 -18.32 3.50
C ALA A 54 18.48 -17.69 2.67
N ASP A 55 19.17 -18.48 1.83
CA ASP A 55 20.43 -18.07 1.22
C ASP A 55 20.28 -17.06 0.07
N ASP A 56 19.14 -17.05 -0.62
CA ASP A 56 18.90 -16.22 -1.82
C ASP A 56 17.55 -15.47 -1.81
N ALA A 57 16.87 -15.42 -0.66
CA ALA A 57 15.52 -14.87 -0.53
C ALA A 57 15.38 -13.44 -1.06
N GLU A 58 16.36 -12.58 -0.81
CA GLU A 58 16.33 -11.18 -1.26
C GLU A 58 16.40 -11.07 -2.79
N SER A 59 17.30 -11.81 -3.43
CA SER A 59 17.46 -11.81 -4.89
C SER A 59 16.22 -12.36 -5.57
N LYS A 60 15.75 -13.54 -5.14
CA LYS A 60 14.55 -14.16 -5.69
C LYS A 60 13.30 -13.32 -5.49
N THR A 61 13.17 -12.65 -4.33
CA THR A 61 12.06 -11.70 -4.12
C THR A 61 12.11 -10.55 -5.11
N HIS A 62 13.29 -9.99 -5.37
CA HIS A 62 13.45 -8.92 -6.35
C HIS A 62 13.15 -9.40 -7.76
N GLU A 63 13.66 -10.57 -8.15
CA GLU A 63 13.43 -11.20 -9.45
C GLU A 63 11.95 -11.54 -9.66
N PHE A 64 11.28 -12.12 -8.67
CA PHE A 64 9.85 -12.38 -8.68
C PHE A 64 9.04 -11.11 -8.95
N TYR A 65 9.29 -10.04 -8.18
CA TYR A 65 8.58 -8.77 -8.33
C TYR A 65 8.89 -8.05 -9.66
N ALA A 66 10.06 -8.30 -10.26
CA ALA A 66 10.45 -7.80 -11.57
C ALA A 66 9.96 -8.70 -12.73
N SER A 67 9.47 -9.91 -12.41
CA SER A 67 9.08 -10.91 -13.40
C SER A 67 7.80 -10.53 -14.14
N LYS A 68 7.69 -11.05 -15.35
CA LYS A 68 6.43 -11.02 -16.11
C LYS A 68 5.31 -11.78 -15.40
N GLN A 69 5.65 -12.85 -14.67
CA GLN A 69 4.70 -13.65 -13.91
C GLN A 69 3.92 -12.79 -12.91
N PHE A 70 4.63 -12.00 -12.10
CA PHE A 70 4.00 -11.06 -11.17
C PHE A 70 3.17 -9.98 -11.89
N GLU A 71 3.68 -9.44 -13.00
CA GLU A 71 3.01 -8.37 -13.75
C GLU A 71 1.69 -8.82 -14.41
N THR A 72 1.66 -10.04 -14.96
CA THR A 72 0.54 -10.49 -15.81
C THR A 72 -0.30 -11.61 -15.23
N GLU A 73 0.24 -12.43 -14.34
CA GLU A 73 -0.40 -13.68 -13.88
C GLU A 73 -0.87 -13.63 -12.42
N LEU A 74 -0.58 -12.55 -11.69
CA LEU A 74 -1.10 -12.36 -10.33
C LEU A 74 -2.63 -12.30 -10.35
N GLN A 75 -3.27 -13.31 -9.77
CA GLN A 75 -4.74 -13.42 -9.73
C GLN A 75 -5.34 -12.72 -8.51
N ALA A 76 -6.57 -12.22 -8.67
CA ALA A 76 -7.36 -11.72 -7.56
C ALA A 76 -8.07 -12.86 -6.83
N VAL A 77 -8.29 -12.70 -5.52
CA VAL A 77 -9.12 -13.62 -4.74
C VAL A 77 -10.59 -13.47 -5.18
N PRO A 78 -11.29 -14.57 -5.52
CA PRO A 78 -12.68 -14.52 -5.97
C PRO A 78 -13.63 -13.87 -4.96
N GLY A 79 -14.64 -13.15 -5.44
CA GLY A 79 -15.71 -12.55 -4.61
C GLY A 79 -15.33 -11.25 -3.90
N ALA A 80 -14.04 -10.90 -3.84
CA ALA A 80 -13.56 -9.71 -3.11
C ALA A 80 -14.14 -8.40 -3.67
N SER A 81 -14.14 -8.25 -4.99
CA SER A 81 -14.60 -7.02 -5.66
C SER A 81 -16.11 -6.83 -5.51
N GLU A 82 -16.86 -7.92 -5.62
CA GLU A 82 -18.31 -7.99 -5.47
C GLU A 82 -18.76 -7.58 -4.06
N VAL A 83 -17.98 -7.93 -3.04
CA VAL A 83 -18.26 -7.61 -1.65
C VAL A 83 -17.81 -6.18 -1.30
N LEU A 84 -16.61 -5.77 -1.72
CA LEU A 84 -16.07 -4.46 -1.35
C LEU A 84 -16.73 -3.30 -2.09
N LYS A 85 -17.10 -3.46 -3.36
CA LYS A 85 -17.62 -2.35 -4.18
C LYS A 85 -18.90 -1.72 -3.60
N PRO A 86 -19.92 -2.48 -3.14
CA PRO A 86 -21.11 -1.92 -2.50
C PRO A 86 -20.82 -1.21 -1.17
N LEU A 87 -19.75 -1.59 -0.46
CA LEU A 87 -19.39 -1.01 0.85
C LEU A 87 -18.93 0.44 0.76
N ARG A 88 -18.54 0.93 -0.43
CA ARG A 88 -18.18 2.34 -0.66
C ARG A 88 -19.26 3.35 -0.25
N LYS A 89 -20.53 2.93 -0.22
CA LYS A 89 -21.62 3.80 0.22
C LYS A 89 -21.61 4.06 1.72
N PHE A 90 -20.87 3.27 2.49
CA PHE A 90 -20.75 3.39 3.95
C PHE A 90 -19.33 3.74 4.38
N PHE A 91 -18.32 3.17 3.71
CA PHE A 91 -16.92 3.23 4.14
C PHE A 91 -16.03 4.03 3.18
N SER A 92 -14.97 4.62 3.73
CA SER A 92 -13.78 5.03 2.98
C SER A 92 -12.87 3.80 2.87
N LEU A 93 -12.69 3.28 1.66
CA LEU A 93 -11.98 2.02 1.44
C LEU A 93 -10.52 2.28 1.07
N LEU A 94 -9.58 1.81 1.87
CA LEU A 94 -8.14 1.94 1.60
C LEU A 94 -7.52 0.54 1.41
N ALA A 95 -6.70 0.39 0.39
CA ALA A 95 -5.84 -0.78 0.24
C ALA A 95 -4.50 -0.52 0.97
N ILE A 96 -3.97 -1.51 1.69
CA ILE A 96 -2.65 -1.43 2.33
C ILE A 96 -1.78 -2.62 1.95
N THR A 97 -0.48 -2.40 1.75
CA THR A 97 0.46 -3.46 1.34
C THR A 97 1.85 -3.25 1.93
N ASN A 98 2.55 -4.35 2.20
CA ASN A 98 3.96 -4.38 2.58
C ASN A 98 4.90 -4.62 1.38
N ARG A 99 4.38 -4.61 0.15
CA ARG A 99 5.21 -4.69 -1.06
C ARG A 99 6.28 -3.59 -1.09
N PRO A 100 7.44 -3.86 -1.70
CA PRO A 100 8.45 -2.84 -1.86
C PRO A 100 7.98 -1.74 -2.83
N ARG A 101 8.41 -0.49 -2.60
CA ARG A 101 7.99 0.67 -3.41
C ARG A 101 8.33 0.58 -4.89
N PHE A 102 9.34 -0.20 -5.28
CA PHE A 102 9.71 -0.34 -6.69
C PHE A 102 8.63 -1.05 -7.53
N VAL A 103 7.66 -1.76 -6.90
CA VAL A 103 6.48 -2.33 -7.59
C VAL A 103 5.20 -1.50 -7.41
N GLU A 104 5.32 -0.24 -7.01
CA GLU A 104 4.16 0.61 -6.74
C GLU A 104 3.27 0.78 -7.98
N LYS A 105 3.89 1.02 -9.14
CA LYS A 105 3.17 1.19 -10.40
C LYS A 105 2.36 -0.08 -10.73
N GLN A 106 2.99 -1.24 -10.71
CA GLN A 106 2.38 -2.53 -11.01
C GLN A 106 1.23 -2.82 -10.04
N THR A 107 1.42 -2.55 -8.75
CA THR A 107 0.39 -2.77 -7.73
C THR A 107 -0.83 -1.87 -7.95
N ARG A 108 -0.62 -0.61 -8.33
CA ARG A 108 -1.72 0.33 -8.67
C ARG A 108 -2.47 -0.09 -9.92
N GLU A 109 -1.75 -0.46 -10.97
CA GLU A 109 -2.34 -0.92 -12.24
C GLU A 109 -3.14 -2.21 -12.04
N TRP A 110 -2.61 -3.12 -11.20
CA TRP A 110 -3.30 -4.34 -10.81
C TRP A 110 -4.60 -4.05 -10.05
N LEU A 111 -4.58 -3.17 -9.05
CA LEU A 111 -5.79 -2.77 -8.33
C LEU A 111 -6.81 -2.08 -9.25
N ASP A 112 -6.38 -1.23 -10.17
CA ASP A 112 -7.29 -0.60 -11.15
C ASP A 112 -7.95 -1.60 -12.09
N ARG A 113 -7.25 -2.70 -12.42
CA ARG A 113 -7.74 -3.78 -13.28
C ARG A 113 -8.75 -4.67 -12.54
N HIS A 114 -8.43 -5.11 -11.32
CA HIS A 114 -9.23 -6.10 -10.59
C HIS A 114 -10.27 -5.49 -9.62
N PHE A 115 -10.00 -4.29 -9.11
CA PHE A 115 -10.81 -3.59 -8.10
C PHE A 115 -11.18 -2.18 -8.58
N SER A 116 -11.57 -2.09 -9.86
CA SER A 116 -11.85 -0.82 -10.52
C SER A 116 -12.91 0.01 -9.78
N GLY A 117 -12.49 1.17 -9.29
CA GLY A 117 -13.36 2.09 -8.56
C GLY A 117 -13.76 1.61 -7.16
N VAL A 118 -13.03 0.66 -6.56
CA VAL A 118 -13.28 0.15 -5.20
C VAL A 118 -12.56 0.99 -4.15
N PHE A 119 -11.26 1.22 -4.32
CA PHE A 119 -10.44 1.86 -3.29
C PHE A 119 -10.30 3.37 -3.52
N ASP A 120 -10.35 4.13 -2.41
CA ASP A 120 -10.08 5.57 -2.37
C ASP A 120 -8.57 5.86 -2.41
N LYS A 121 -7.75 4.97 -1.83
CA LYS A 121 -6.27 5.12 -1.76
C LYS A 121 -5.57 3.77 -1.63
N LEU A 122 -4.33 3.70 -2.11
CA LEU A 122 -3.35 2.66 -1.79
C LEU A 122 -2.30 3.22 -0.82
N VAL A 123 -2.03 2.48 0.26
CA VAL A 123 -1.05 2.80 1.30
C VAL A 123 0.02 1.71 1.29
N PHE A 124 1.29 2.11 1.25
CA PHE A 124 2.39 1.18 1.49
C PHE A 124 2.83 1.33 2.93
N VAL A 125 3.14 0.21 3.57
CA VAL A 125 3.64 0.19 4.95
C VAL A 125 5.03 0.84 5.04
N ASP A 126 5.86 0.65 4.01
CA ASP A 126 7.23 1.16 3.90
C ASP A 126 8.14 0.74 5.06
N GLU A 127 8.06 -0.54 5.44
CA GLU A 127 8.92 -1.14 6.46
C GLU A 127 9.51 -2.46 5.95
N ASP A 128 10.80 -2.65 6.19
CA ASP A 128 11.60 -3.77 5.68
C ASP A 128 11.99 -4.74 6.76
N SER A 129 12.12 -4.23 7.98
CA SER A 129 12.35 -5.06 9.13
C SER A 129 11.04 -5.77 9.47
N PRO A 130 10.99 -7.11 9.39
CA PRO A 130 9.81 -7.85 9.85
C PRO A 130 9.47 -7.51 11.31
N GLU A 131 10.49 -7.21 12.12
CA GLU A 131 10.35 -6.84 13.55
C GLU A 131 9.58 -5.53 13.74
N HIS A 132 9.61 -4.61 12.77
CA HIS A 132 8.95 -3.30 12.86
C HIS A 132 7.65 -3.23 12.06
N LEU A 133 7.34 -4.26 11.26
CA LEU A 133 6.20 -4.26 10.35
C LEU A 133 4.87 -4.03 11.10
N VAL A 134 4.69 -4.71 12.23
CA VAL A 134 3.50 -4.58 13.07
C VAL A 134 3.39 -3.17 13.65
N THR A 135 4.45 -2.68 14.27
CA THR A 135 4.51 -1.32 14.83
C THR A 135 4.18 -0.28 13.77
N ARG A 136 4.69 -0.44 12.56
CA ARG A 136 4.43 0.48 11.46
C ARG A 136 2.97 0.43 11.00
N LYS A 137 2.37 -0.75 10.94
CA LYS A 137 0.93 -0.88 10.66
C LYS A 137 0.07 -0.22 11.75
N LYS A 138 0.42 -0.37 13.03
CA LYS A 138 -0.25 0.33 14.15
C LYS A 138 -0.26 1.85 13.93
N GLU A 139 0.91 2.44 13.68
CA GLU A 139 1.05 3.88 13.39
C GLU A 139 0.16 4.31 12.21
N LEU A 140 0.14 3.52 11.13
CA LEU A 140 -0.68 3.82 9.95
C LEU A 140 -2.18 3.71 10.25
N TYR A 141 -2.60 2.74 11.06
CA TYR A 141 -3.99 2.59 11.45
C TYR A 141 -4.46 3.75 12.32
N ASP A 142 -3.63 4.21 13.25
CA ASP A 142 -3.90 5.39 14.08
C ASP A 142 -3.96 6.67 13.23
N ASP A 143 -2.96 6.90 12.36
CA ASP A 143 -2.89 8.06 11.46
C ASP A 143 -4.11 8.16 10.52
N LEU A 144 -4.56 7.01 10.00
CA LEU A 144 -5.69 6.92 9.08
C LEU A 144 -7.04 6.78 9.80
N LYS A 145 -7.04 6.77 11.14
CA LYS A 145 -8.22 6.59 11.99
C LYS A 145 -9.04 5.36 11.59
N VAL A 146 -8.36 4.25 11.35
CA VAL A 146 -8.97 2.99 10.91
C VAL A 146 -9.95 2.48 11.96
N LYS A 147 -11.12 2.05 11.52
CA LYS A 147 -12.15 1.45 12.38
C LYS A 147 -12.40 -0.01 12.06
N VAL A 148 -12.14 -0.40 10.81
CA VAL A 148 -12.27 -1.79 10.35
C VAL A 148 -10.99 -2.15 9.61
N ALA A 149 -10.31 -3.22 10.05
CA ALA A 149 -9.14 -3.76 9.38
C ALA A 149 -9.46 -5.15 8.81
N VAL A 150 -9.07 -5.40 7.56
CA VAL A 150 -9.36 -6.66 6.84
C VAL A 150 -8.07 -7.28 6.33
N GLY A 151 -7.86 -8.57 6.57
CA GLY A 151 -6.66 -9.30 6.15
C GLY A 151 -6.86 -10.82 6.18
N SER A 152 -5.80 -11.58 5.94
CA SER A 152 -5.81 -13.06 5.93
C SER A 152 -4.86 -13.69 6.95
N ASP A 153 -3.87 -12.92 7.43
CA ASP A 153 -2.97 -13.32 8.51
C ASP A 153 -3.55 -12.90 9.87
N VAL A 154 -4.18 -13.84 10.57
CA VAL A 154 -4.86 -13.57 11.86
C VAL A 154 -3.89 -13.06 12.92
N ALA A 155 -2.66 -13.60 12.97
CA ALA A 155 -1.71 -13.29 14.03
C ALA A 155 -1.19 -11.86 13.85
N LEU A 156 -0.74 -11.54 12.63
CA LEU A 156 -0.26 -10.20 12.29
C LEU A 156 -1.38 -9.17 12.43
N LEU A 157 -2.57 -9.47 11.91
CA LEU A 157 -3.68 -8.52 11.93
C LEU A 157 -4.18 -8.26 13.35
N ALA A 158 -4.32 -9.29 14.18
CA ALA A 158 -4.75 -9.13 15.57
C ALA A 158 -3.74 -8.35 16.42
N GLU A 159 -2.46 -8.38 16.08
CA GLU A 159 -1.44 -7.55 16.74
C GLU A 159 -1.45 -6.13 16.18
N ALA A 160 -1.39 -5.97 14.85
CA ALA A 160 -1.33 -4.67 14.20
C ALA A 160 -2.59 -3.82 14.39
N ALA A 161 -3.75 -4.47 14.55
CA ALA A 161 -5.05 -3.84 14.68
C ALA A 161 -5.55 -3.80 16.14
N GLU A 162 -4.65 -3.89 17.13
CA GLU A 162 -4.99 -3.86 18.57
C GLU A 162 -5.85 -2.64 18.97
N SER A 163 -5.60 -1.47 18.38
CA SER A 163 -6.37 -0.24 18.61
C SER A 163 -7.60 -0.09 17.69
N VAL A 164 -7.79 -1.00 16.73
CA VAL A 164 -8.88 -0.96 15.75
C VAL A 164 -10.08 -1.69 16.31
N GLY A 165 -11.25 -1.05 16.25
CA GLY A 165 -12.47 -1.60 16.88
C GLY A 165 -12.96 -2.91 16.28
N HIS A 166 -12.74 -3.13 14.98
CA HIS A 166 -13.21 -4.33 14.28
C HIS A 166 -12.15 -4.90 13.34
N VAL A 167 -11.95 -6.21 13.44
CA VAL A 167 -10.99 -6.96 12.63
C VAL A 167 -11.72 -8.08 11.92
N VAL A 168 -11.62 -8.12 10.59
CA VAL A 168 -12.23 -9.16 9.75
C VAL A 168 -11.12 -9.95 9.06
N VAL A 169 -11.02 -11.24 9.37
CA VAL A 169 -10.08 -12.14 8.72
C VAL A 169 -10.82 -12.91 7.63
N VAL A 170 -10.35 -12.80 6.38
CA VAL A 170 -10.96 -13.48 5.22
C VAL A 170 -9.96 -14.48 4.66
N GLY A 171 -10.37 -15.74 4.62
CA GLY A 171 -9.50 -16.86 4.23
C GLY A 171 -8.51 -17.22 5.32
N SER A 172 -7.37 -17.74 4.88
CA SER A 172 -6.25 -18.12 5.75
C SER A 172 -4.96 -18.15 4.95
N VAL A 173 -3.85 -17.87 5.63
CA VAL A 173 -2.50 -18.13 5.12
C VAL A 173 -1.95 -19.44 5.70
N PRO A 174 -1.05 -20.16 5.00
CA PRO A 174 -0.55 -21.48 5.41
C PRO A 174 0.09 -21.53 6.81
N TRP A 175 0.78 -20.45 7.19
CA TRP A 175 1.43 -20.33 8.50
C TRP A 175 0.50 -19.92 9.64
N THR A 176 -0.77 -19.67 9.35
CA THR A 176 -1.77 -19.52 10.41
C THR A 176 -2.08 -20.90 10.96
N LYS A 177 -1.39 -21.31 12.03
CA LYS A 177 -1.94 -22.35 12.92
C LYS A 177 -3.29 -21.84 13.40
N ALA A 178 -4.31 -22.69 13.44
CA ALA A 178 -5.64 -22.38 13.92
C ALA A 178 -5.60 -21.86 15.37
N ALA A 179 -5.24 -20.60 15.55
CA ALA A 179 -5.20 -19.88 16.81
C ALA A 179 -6.63 -19.41 17.07
N SER A 180 -7.45 -20.38 17.45
CA SER A 180 -8.75 -20.18 18.07
C SER A 180 -8.52 -19.62 19.47
N GLU A 181 -8.16 -18.34 19.56
CA GLU A 181 -8.49 -17.55 20.73
C GLU A 181 -9.31 -16.37 20.25
N ALA A 182 -10.61 -16.43 20.56
CA ALA A 182 -11.59 -15.41 20.24
C ALA A 182 -11.25 -14.13 21.01
N ARG A 183 -10.32 -13.33 20.47
CA ARG A 183 -10.16 -11.95 20.88
C ARG A 183 -11.45 -11.22 20.50
N SER A 184 -12.02 -10.48 21.47
CA SER A 184 -13.19 -9.65 21.22
C SER A 184 -12.93 -8.71 20.05
N GLY A 185 -13.79 -8.74 19.02
CA GLY A 185 -13.67 -7.88 17.84
C GLY A 185 -12.97 -8.48 16.63
N VAL A 186 -12.43 -9.72 16.72
CA VAL A 186 -11.90 -10.46 15.56
C VAL A 186 -12.94 -11.44 15.04
N VAL A 187 -13.32 -11.33 13.77
CA VAL A 187 -14.24 -12.24 13.08
C VAL A 187 -13.52 -12.88 11.90
N GLN A 188 -13.39 -14.21 11.91
CA GLN A 188 -12.77 -14.96 10.81
C GLN A 188 -13.84 -15.65 9.95
N VAL A 189 -13.69 -15.55 8.64
CA VAL A 189 -14.51 -16.22 7.63
C VAL A 189 -13.61 -16.88 6.57
N SER A 190 -14.08 -17.96 5.96
CA SER A 190 -13.29 -18.73 4.99
C SER A 190 -13.15 -18.06 3.62
N GLU A 191 -14.09 -17.19 3.24
CA GLU A 191 -14.14 -16.60 1.91
C GLU A 191 -14.89 -15.25 1.92
N TRP A 192 -14.70 -14.48 0.84
CA TRP A 192 -15.31 -13.16 0.71
C TRP A 192 -16.85 -13.21 0.70
N ALA A 193 -17.46 -14.26 0.15
CA ALA A 193 -18.92 -14.39 0.14
C ALA A 193 -19.49 -14.36 1.57
N ALA A 194 -18.86 -15.07 2.51
CA ALA A 194 -19.23 -15.06 3.92
C ALA A 194 -18.91 -13.72 4.62
N ALA A 195 -17.85 -13.02 4.19
CA ALA A 195 -17.50 -11.70 4.73
C ALA A 195 -18.61 -10.65 4.54
N LYS A 196 -19.48 -10.82 3.52
CA LYS A 196 -20.62 -9.93 3.28
C LYS A 196 -21.52 -9.80 4.51
N GLU A 197 -21.86 -10.91 5.16
CA GLU A 197 -22.74 -10.92 6.33
C GLU A 197 -22.09 -10.19 7.52
N VAL A 198 -20.78 -10.36 7.68
CA VAL A 198 -20.00 -9.65 8.70
C VAL A 198 -20.05 -8.14 8.48
N PHE A 199 -19.86 -7.67 7.24
CA PHE A 199 -19.97 -6.24 6.94
C PHE A 199 -21.40 -5.70 7.11
N ASP A 200 -22.43 -6.47 6.75
CA ASP A 200 -23.83 -6.09 6.98
C ASP A 200 -24.14 -5.93 8.48
N GLN A 201 -23.53 -6.75 9.34
CA GLN A 201 -23.61 -6.60 10.80
C GLN A 201 -22.84 -5.37 11.30
N LEU A 202 -21.62 -5.16 10.83
CA LEU A 202 -20.80 -3.99 11.20
C LEU A 202 -21.46 -2.67 10.82
N ILE A 203 -22.12 -2.60 9.65
CA ILE A 203 -22.88 -1.42 9.22
C ILE A 203 -23.99 -1.08 10.23
N LYS A 204 -24.68 -2.08 10.78
CA LYS A 204 -25.73 -1.88 11.79
C LYS A 204 -25.14 -1.48 13.14
N GLU A 205 -24.07 -2.15 13.56
CA GLU A 205 -23.40 -1.88 14.84
C GLU A 205 -22.83 -0.46 14.90
N LEU A 206 -22.24 0.00 13.79
CA LEU A 206 -21.67 1.34 13.66
C LEU A 206 -22.70 2.41 13.26
N ASP A 207 -23.98 2.06 13.13
CA ASP A 207 -25.08 2.94 12.68
C ASP A 207 -24.73 3.73 11.40
N LEU A 208 -24.15 3.03 10.42
CA LEU A 208 -23.68 3.68 9.19
C LEU A 208 -24.82 3.91 8.21
N GLN A 209 -25.05 5.18 7.92
CA GLN A 209 -26.03 5.59 6.92
C GLN A 209 -25.40 5.57 5.51
N PRO A 210 -26.09 5.02 4.51
CA PRO A 210 -25.57 5.00 3.14
C PRO A 210 -25.52 6.41 2.56
N LEU A 211 -24.47 6.72 1.81
CA LEU A 211 -24.39 7.94 1.03
C LEU A 211 -25.43 7.96 -0.08
N GLU A 212 -26.14 9.08 -0.23
CA GLU A 212 -27.08 9.32 -1.34
C GLU A 212 -26.40 9.26 -2.71
N LYS A 213 -25.13 9.69 -2.79
CA LYS A 213 -24.30 9.66 -3.99
C LYS A 213 -23.00 8.93 -3.70
N VAL A 214 -22.81 7.81 -4.41
CA VAL A 214 -21.59 6.99 -4.32
C VAL A 214 -20.78 7.22 -5.59
N TYR A 215 -19.59 7.79 -5.43
CA TYR A 215 -18.65 7.91 -6.52
C TYR A 215 -17.75 6.69 -6.56
N ALA A 216 -17.47 6.19 -7.76
CA ALA A 216 -16.41 5.21 -7.97
C ALA A 216 -15.09 5.76 -7.41
N GLY A 217 -14.28 4.89 -6.82
CA GLY A 217 -12.92 5.22 -6.41
C GLY A 217 -12.12 5.77 -7.59
N PRO A 218 -11.12 6.63 -7.33
CA PRO A 218 -10.25 7.11 -8.39
C PRO A 218 -9.50 5.93 -9.01
N ARG A 219 -9.04 6.11 -10.26
CA ARG A 219 -8.03 5.19 -10.82
C ARG A 219 -6.71 5.43 -10.08
N LEU A 220 -6.27 4.44 -9.32
CA LEU A 220 -5.07 4.47 -8.49
C LEU A 220 -3.79 4.58 -9.33
N ALA A 221 -3.79 4.08 -10.57
CA ALA A 221 -2.71 4.23 -11.53
C ALA A 221 -2.76 5.56 -12.28
N ARG A 222 -3.94 6.21 -12.35
CA ARG A 222 -4.06 7.59 -12.87
C ARG A 222 -3.70 8.65 -11.85
N TYR A 223 -3.46 8.28 -10.59
CA TYR A 223 -2.75 9.17 -9.67
C TYR A 223 -1.36 9.37 -10.26
N THR A 224 -1.19 10.51 -10.93
CA THR A 224 -0.03 10.81 -11.76
C THR A 224 1.20 10.94 -10.87
N ASP A 225 1.89 9.82 -10.62
CA ASP A 225 3.18 9.71 -9.95
C ASP A 225 3.47 10.93 -9.07
N ASP A 226 2.73 11.10 -7.98
CA ASP A 226 2.89 12.27 -7.11
C ASP A 226 4.31 12.30 -6.53
N LEU A 227 5.06 11.22 -6.68
CA LEU A 227 6.45 11.10 -6.33
C LEU A 227 7.37 11.69 -7.41
N VAL A 228 8.33 12.49 -6.95
CA VAL A 228 9.48 12.93 -7.71
C VAL A 228 10.72 12.48 -6.97
N THR A 229 11.53 11.63 -7.59
CA THR A 229 12.81 11.19 -7.02
C THR A 229 13.93 12.14 -7.47
N VAL A 230 14.59 12.75 -6.49
CA VAL A 230 15.69 13.70 -6.68
C VAL A 230 17.02 12.96 -6.68
N SER A 231 17.83 13.28 -7.69
CA SER A 231 19.19 12.79 -7.86
C SER A 231 20.14 13.97 -8.00
N THR A 232 21.43 13.73 -7.80
CA THR A 232 22.48 14.72 -8.04
C THR A 232 22.77 14.96 -9.52
N ARG A 233 22.17 14.20 -10.44
CA ARG A 233 22.44 14.31 -11.90
C ARG A 233 21.79 15.52 -12.55
N LYS A 234 20.80 16.13 -11.89
CA LYS A 234 20.03 17.27 -12.42
C LYS A 234 19.98 18.38 -11.37
N PRO A 235 19.97 19.65 -11.79
CA PRO A 235 19.90 20.77 -10.85
C PRO A 235 18.49 20.88 -10.21
N ALA A 236 18.39 21.57 -9.08
CA ALA A 236 17.13 21.75 -8.34
C ALA A 236 16.00 22.38 -9.20
N VAL A 237 16.35 23.32 -10.09
CA VAL A 237 15.40 23.96 -11.03
C VAL A 237 14.70 22.95 -11.94
N PHE A 238 15.41 21.90 -12.36
CA PHE A 238 14.81 20.84 -13.19
C PHE A 238 13.67 20.14 -12.44
N TYR A 239 13.91 19.78 -11.17
CA TYR A 239 12.91 19.14 -10.32
C TYR A 239 11.75 20.08 -9.99
N ALA A 240 12.03 21.34 -9.67
CA ALA A 240 11.00 22.36 -9.47
C ALA A 240 10.07 22.50 -10.70
N ASN A 241 10.62 22.48 -11.92
CA ASN A 241 9.83 22.52 -13.15
C ASN A 241 8.96 21.28 -13.34
N ILE A 242 9.48 20.08 -13.05
CA ILE A 242 8.69 18.84 -13.09
C ILE A 242 7.53 18.92 -12.09
N ILE A 243 7.82 19.30 -10.85
CA ILE A 243 6.82 19.40 -9.79
C ILE A 243 5.76 20.46 -10.15
N ASN A 244 6.17 21.61 -10.69
CA ASN A 244 5.23 22.63 -11.13
C ASN A 244 4.37 22.16 -12.32
N SER A 245 4.93 21.36 -13.23
CA SER A 245 4.15 20.71 -14.30
C SER A 245 3.12 19.73 -13.73
N LYS A 246 3.47 18.98 -12.68
CA LYS A 246 2.51 18.12 -11.97
C LYS A 246 1.37 18.94 -11.35
N PHE A 247 1.66 20.07 -10.71
CA PHE A 247 0.63 20.95 -10.16
C PHE A 247 -0.25 21.61 -11.23
N THR A 248 0.33 22.07 -12.34
CA THR A 248 -0.38 22.89 -13.33
C THR A 248 -1.03 22.07 -14.44
N VAL A 249 -0.27 21.18 -15.08
CA VAL A 249 -0.72 20.37 -16.21
C VAL A 249 -1.49 19.15 -15.71
N GLN A 250 -0.95 18.45 -14.71
CA GLN A 250 -1.56 17.23 -14.17
C GLN A 250 -2.58 17.53 -13.05
N LYS A 251 -2.76 18.81 -12.70
CA LYS A 251 -3.71 19.29 -11.67
C LYS A 251 -3.56 18.58 -10.33
N GLN A 252 -2.34 18.20 -9.97
CA GLN A 252 -2.06 17.66 -8.64
C GLN A 252 -2.20 18.76 -7.58
N GLU A 253 -2.68 18.38 -6.40
CA GLU A 253 -2.72 19.26 -5.23
C GLU A 253 -1.55 18.97 -4.27
N ILE A 254 -1.01 17.75 -4.33
CA ILE A 254 0.11 17.29 -3.50
C ILE A 254 1.13 16.57 -4.38
N VAL A 255 2.42 16.81 -4.14
CA VAL A 255 3.55 16.11 -4.77
C VAL A 255 4.56 15.74 -3.68
N ARG A 256 4.94 14.46 -3.60
CA ARG A 256 6.00 13.93 -2.76
C ARG A 256 7.35 14.07 -3.47
N LEU A 257 8.36 14.53 -2.77
CA LEU A 257 9.72 14.70 -3.26
C LEU A 257 10.66 13.84 -2.40
N GLN A 258 11.19 12.76 -2.97
CA GLN A 258 12.12 11.86 -2.27
C GLN A 258 13.55 12.11 -2.73
N ALA A 259 14.51 12.09 -1.81
CA ALA A 259 15.90 12.35 -2.11
C ALA A 259 16.85 11.43 -1.35
N SER A 260 17.81 10.83 -2.05
CA SER A 260 18.98 10.20 -1.43
C SER A 260 19.81 11.22 -0.64
N GLU A 261 20.70 10.77 0.25
CA GLU A 261 21.57 11.66 1.05
C GLU A 261 22.28 12.71 0.20
N ALA A 262 22.93 12.25 -0.87
CA ALA A 262 23.68 13.09 -1.77
C ALA A 262 22.79 14.11 -2.49
N ALA A 263 21.48 13.84 -2.60
CA ALA A 263 20.50 14.68 -3.28
C ALA A 263 19.63 15.52 -2.34
N ILE A 264 19.82 15.44 -1.00
CA ILE A 264 19.03 16.19 -0.01
C ILE A 264 19.08 17.69 -0.32
N THR A 265 20.29 18.24 -0.51
CA THR A 265 20.47 19.67 -0.80
C THR A 265 19.71 20.08 -2.05
N THR A 266 19.75 19.27 -3.10
CA THR A 266 19.02 19.51 -4.35
C THR A 266 17.51 19.48 -4.13
N ALA A 267 17.01 18.58 -3.29
CA ALA A 267 15.59 18.46 -2.99
C ALA A 267 15.07 19.64 -2.17
N VAL A 268 15.80 20.05 -1.15
CA VAL A 268 15.50 21.24 -0.35
C VAL A 268 15.52 22.50 -1.22
N GLN A 269 16.52 22.64 -2.09
CA GLN A 269 16.57 23.75 -3.05
C GLN A 269 15.38 23.75 -4.02
N ALA A 270 14.95 22.57 -4.51
CA ALA A 270 13.80 22.48 -5.40
C ALA A 270 12.50 22.89 -4.70
N ALA A 271 12.30 22.42 -3.45
CA ALA A 271 11.18 22.82 -2.61
C ALA A 271 11.19 24.33 -2.33
N GLU A 272 12.37 24.91 -2.07
CA GLU A 272 12.52 26.33 -1.80
C GLU A 272 12.26 27.21 -3.03
N ILE A 273 12.70 26.78 -4.22
CA ILE A 273 12.34 27.44 -5.49
C ILE A 273 10.82 27.50 -5.66
N LEU A 274 10.12 26.38 -5.42
CA LEU A 274 8.67 26.32 -5.52
C LEU A 274 7.97 27.22 -4.49
N ARG A 275 8.53 27.34 -3.28
CA ARG A 275 8.05 28.23 -2.23
C ARG A 275 8.21 29.69 -2.61
N ILE A 276 9.41 30.08 -3.08
CA ILE A 276 9.71 31.46 -3.53
C ILE A 276 8.81 31.85 -4.70
N GLN A 277 8.56 30.91 -5.63
CA GLN A 277 7.65 31.12 -6.76
C GLN A 277 6.16 31.08 -6.38
N ASN A 278 5.83 30.86 -5.10
CA ASN A 278 4.47 30.71 -4.61
C ASN A 278 3.66 29.62 -5.35
N ASN A 279 4.35 28.56 -5.80
CA ASN A 279 3.73 27.41 -6.47
C ASN A 279 3.34 26.32 -5.46
N ALA A 280 4.14 26.12 -4.40
CA ALA A 280 3.87 25.13 -3.37
C ALA A 280 4.51 25.47 -2.02
N VAL A 281 3.98 24.87 -0.95
CA VAL A 281 4.52 24.90 0.41
C VAL A 281 4.83 23.48 0.87
N THR A 282 5.90 23.32 1.65
CA THR A 282 6.20 22.02 2.26
C THR A 282 5.31 21.84 3.48
N THR A 283 4.49 20.79 3.50
CA THR A 283 3.53 20.52 4.59
C THR A 283 3.98 19.41 5.51
N LYS A 284 4.84 18.51 5.03
CA LYS A 284 5.45 17.45 5.83
C LYS A 284 6.88 17.23 5.38
N ILE A 285 7.77 17.05 6.36
CA ILE A 285 9.15 16.63 6.16
C ILE A 285 9.30 15.33 6.92
N SER A 286 9.72 14.28 6.23
CA SER A 286 9.96 12.97 6.82
C SER A 286 11.36 12.51 6.41
N THR A 287 12.15 12.00 7.35
CA THR A 287 13.50 11.50 7.08
C THR A 287 13.56 10.01 7.36
N ARG A 288 13.50 9.16 6.32
CA ARG A 288 13.87 7.72 6.27
C ARG A 288 13.93 7.33 4.78
N TYR A 289 14.73 6.41 4.22
CA TYR A 289 15.62 5.33 4.66
C TYR A 289 16.89 5.28 3.79
N ALA A 290 17.89 4.49 4.22
CA ALA A 290 18.82 3.82 3.32
C ALA A 290 19.61 2.65 3.94
N LEU A 291 19.74 1.50 3.26
CA LEU A 291 20.97 0.71 3.33
C LEU A 291 21.41 0.24 1.93
N ASN A 292 22.61 0.63 1.52
CA ASN A 292 23.15 0.45 0.18
C ASN A 292 24.48 -0.30 0.23
N ARG A 293 24.68 -1.34 -0.59
CA ARG A 293 25.90 -2.16 -0.57
C ARG A 293 26.55 -2.33 -1.95
N PRO A 294 27.90 -2.24 -2.02
CA PRO A 294 28.62 -1.97 -3.27
C PRO A 294 28.98 -3.23 -4.07
N LYS A 295 29.79 -2.99 -5.12
CA LYS A 295 29.55 -3.30 -6.54
C LYS A 295 29.33 -4.74 -7.01
N ASP A 296 29.52 -5.79 -6.20
CA ASP A 296 29.50 -7.16 -6.76
C ASP A 296 28.45 -8.09 -6.12
N ARG A 297 27.82 -7.74 -4.98
CA ARG A 297 26.80 -8.55 -4.30
C ARG A 297 25.86 -7.70 -3.43
N GLY A 298 24.59 -7.58 -3.85
CA GLY A 298 23.40 -7.27 -3.05
C GLY A 298 23.44 -6.11 -2.02
N GLY A 299 22.79 -4.99 -2.37
CA GLY A 299 22.06 -4.13 -1.43
C GLY A 299 21.78 -2.71 -1.95
N TYR A 300 20.55 -2.20 -1.81
CA TYR A 300 20.22 -0.77 -1.95
C TYR A 300 18.87 -0.35 -1.36
N ARG A 301 18.90 0.67 -0.49
CA ARG A 301 17.85 1.67 -0.32
C ARG A 301 18.50 3.02 -0.20
N VAL A 302 17.94 4.05 -0.83
CA VAL A 302 18.14 5.46 -0.42
C VAL A 302 17.01 6.32 -1.01
N PRO A 303 16.06 6.78 -0.19
CA PRO A 303 15.93 8.22 -0.04
C PRO A 303 15.99 8.62 1.44
N LYS A 304 16.94 9.47 1.84
CA LYS A 304 17.15 9.94 3.22
C LYS A 304 16.19 11.07 3.65
N LEU A 305 15.39 11.58 2.71
CA LEU A 305 14.44 12.68 2.94
C LEU A 305 13.25 12.53 1.99
N GLU A 306 12.03 12.67 2.52
CA GLU A 306 10.79 12.88 1.79
C GLU A 306 10.18 14.21 2.21
N LEU A 307 9.88 15.07 1.23
CA LEU A 307 9.12 16.31 1.41
C LEU A 307 7.75 16.15 0.76
N VAL A 308 6.68 16.44 1.49
CA VAL A 308 5.34 16.56 0.92
C VAL A 308 5.10 18.02 0.59
N LEU A 309 4.90 18.30 -0.69
CA LEU A 309 4.66 19.64 -1.23
C LEU A 309 3.19 19.79 -1.56
N GLN A 310 2.52 20.75 -0.93
CA GLN A 310 1.13 21.11 -1.24
C GLN A 310 1.11 22.33 -2.15
N ARG A 311 0.31 22.27 -3.21
CA ARG A 311 0.10 23.38 -4.13
C ARG A 311 -0.48 24.60 -3.41
N VAL A 312 0.03 25.78 -3.72
CA VAL A 312 -0.58 27.04 -3.28
C VAL A 312 -1.62 27.46 -4.30
N ALA A 313 -2.87 27.68 -3.84
CA ALA A 313 -3.91 28.25 -4.67
C ALA A 313 -3.51 29.68 -5.06
N ARG A 314 -3.43 29.97 -6.36
CA ARG A 314 -3.27 31.35 -6.81
C ARG A 314 -4.53 32.11 -6.39
N LYS A 315 -4.37 33.13 -5.55
CA LYS A 315 -5.43 34.13 -5.36
C LYS A 315 -5.75 34.70 -6.74
N ALA A 316 -7.01 34.58 -7.13
CA ALA A 316 -7.53 35.22 -8.33
C ALA A 316 -7.44 36.75 -8.20
#